data_AF-A0A0N1AEM1-F1
#
_entry.id   AF-A0A0N1AEM1-F1
#
_cell.length_a   1.000
_cell.length_b   1.000
_cell.length_c   1.000
_cell.angle_alpha   90.00
_cell.angle_beta   90.00
_cell.angle_gamma   90.00
#
_symmetry.space_group_name_H-M   'P 1'
#
loop_
_entity.id
_entity.type
_entity.pdbx_description
1 polymer ?
#
loop_
_entity_poly.entity_id
_entity_poly.type
_entity_poly.pdbx_seq_one_letter_code
_entity_poly.pdbx_strand_id
1 'polypeptide(L)'
;MNWIEEIKSLRSPGQSDSALAAELGVSKQFLSDVLAGKKELSLQKKLLVWKRLGRELDREAALAFLPAKAADELVRLHEASLRSGRHDSELTPKERVDDWTNDLIALRDARGMTDAELAADLGVSGAYLSTVLSGKVHLSWNKKIAVWGRRKYDLSRDTLLAFLPVETASELIAMDRARGRKRAARLATAAANKPQQVP
;
A
#
# COMPACT_ATOMS: atom_id res chain seq x y z
N MET A 1 7.26 7.93 6.26
CA MET A 1 7.62 8.60 4.99
C MET A 1 6.74 9.82 4.84
N ASN A 2 7.31 10.98 4.49
CA ASN A 2 6.58 12.25 4.36
C ASN A 2 6.64 12.73 2.90
N TRP A 3 5.50 12.70 2.19
CA TRP A 3 5.43 13.09 0.78
C TRP A 3 5.91 14.52 0.50
N ILE A 4 5.80 15.44 1.46
CA ILE A 4 6.30 16.82 1.29
C ILE A 4 7.83 16.81 1.19
N GLU A 5 8.50 16.08 2.09
CA GLU A 5 9.97 15.94 2.07
C GLU A 5 10.45 15.16 0.84
N GLU A 6 9.70 14.13 0.45
CA GLU A 6 9.97 13.39 -0.80
C GLU A 6 9.91 14.30 -2.03
N ILE A 7 8.88 15.14 -2.15
CA ILE A 7 8.78 16.12 -3.25
C ILE A 7 9.92 17.14 -3.20
N LYS A 8 10.29 17.64 -2.01
CA LYS A 8 11.42 18.57 -1.85
C LYS A 8 12.73 17.93 -2.31
N SER A 9 12.94 16.64 -2.02
CA SER A 9 14.14 15.91 -2.42
C SER A 9 14.27 15.71 -3.94
N LEU A 10 13.17 15.80 -4.70
CA LEU A 10 13.21 15.80 -6.16
C LEU A 10 13.73 17.11 -6.75
N ARG A 11 13.81 18.19 -5.96
CA ARG A 11 14.19 19.50 -6.45
C ARG A 11 15.67 19.54 -6.80
N SER A 12 15.97 19.80 -8.07
CA SER A 12 17.35 20.06 -8.50
C SER A 12 17.81 21.44 -8.00
N PRO A 13 19.11 21.67 -7.76
CA PRO A 13 19.63 22.99 -7.39
C PRO A 13 19.18 24.07 -8.38
N GLY A 14 18.58 25.15 -7.88
CA GLY A 14 18.05 26.25 -8.70
C GLY A 14 16.72 25.97 -9.42
N GLN A 15 16.13 24.78 -9.27
CA GLN A 15 14.84 24.46 -9.88
C GLN A 15 13.71 25.23 -9.18
N SER A 16 12.90 25.93 -9.98
CA SER A 16 11.73 26.64 -9.48
C SER A 16 10.56 25.69 -9.17
N ASP A 17 9.69 26.11 -8.25
CA ASP A 17 8.43 25.41 -7.96
C ASP A 17 7.56 25.22 -9.20
N SER A 18 7.61 26.14 -10.15
CA SER A 18 6.87 26.02 -11.41
C SER A 18 7.41 24.90 -12.29
N ALA A 19 8.73 24.75 -12.36
CA ALA A 19 9.37 23.67 -13.12
C ALA A 19 9.05 22.31 -12.48
N LEU A 20 9.19 22.19 -11.16
CA LEU A 20 8.85 20.96 -10.44
C LEU A 20 7.35 20.61 -10.58
N ALA A 21 6.46 21.61 -10.52
CA ALA A 21 5.02 21.40 -10.72
C ALA A 21 4.71 20.88 -12.12
N ALA A 22 5.34 21.47 -13.15
CA ALA A 22 5.20 21.02 -14.54
C ALA A 22 5.67 19.57 -14.72
N GLU A 23 6.79 19.19 -14.12
CA GLU A 23 7.30 17.81 -14.17
C GLU A 23 6.39 16.81 -13.46
N LEU A 24 5.70 17.23 -12.39
CA LEU A 24 4.69 16.43 -11.72
C LEU A 24 3.33 16.47 -12.43
N GLY A 25 3.19 17.28 -13.47
CA GLY A 25 1.95 17.49 -14.22
C GLY A 25 0.84 18.07 -13.33
N VAL A 26 1.17 19.05 -12.48
CA VAL A 26 0.23 19.77 -11.61
C VAL A 26 0.43 21.27 -11.75
N SER A 27 -0.54 22.07 -11.29
CA SER A 27 -0.37 23.52 -11.26
C SER A 27 0.61 23.92 -10.15
N LYS A 28 1.29 25.07 -10.33
CA LYS A 28 2.16 25.65 -9.29
C LYS A 28 1.40 25.87 -7.98
N GLN A 29 0.14 26.33 -8.06
CA GLN A 29 -0.70 26.53 -6.87
C GLN A 29 -0.98 25.21 -6.16
N PHE A 30 -1.31 24.14 -6.90
CA PHE A 30 -1.54 22.83 -6.31
C PHE A 30 -0.28 22.30 -5.61
N LEU A 31 0.88 22.42 -6.23
CA LEU A 31 2.15 22.03 -5.60
C LEU A 31 2.40 22.84 -4.31
N SER A 32 2.17 24.14 -4.34
CA SER A 32 2.29 25.01 -3.15
C SER A 32 1.35 24.57 -2.02
N ASP A 33 0.09 24.27 -2.34
CA ASP A 33 -0.88 23.77 -1.36
C ASP A 33 -0.43 22.43 -0.75
N VAL A 34 0.12 21.52 -1.56
CA VAL A 34 0.66 20.24 -1.08
C VAL A 34 1.87 20.45 -0.16
N LEU A 35 2.83 21.29 -0.58
CA LEU A 35 4.03 21.58 0.23
C LEU A 35 3.70 22.30 1.54
N ALA A 36 2.59 23.04 1.58
CA ALA A 36 2.04 23.66 2.78
C ALA A 36 1.18 22.70 3.63
N GLY A 37 1.01 21.44 3.23
CA GLY A 37 0.18 20.44 3.93
C GLY A 37 -1.33 20.70 3.82
N LYS A 38 -1.77 21.60 2.94
CA LYS A 38 -3.19 21.94 2.74
C LYS A 38 -3.92 20.95 1.84
N LYS A 39 -3.18 20.21 1.01
CA LYS A 39 -3.71 19.19 0.09
C LYS A 39 -2.84 17.94 0.11
N GLU A 40 -3.47 16.80 -0.14
CA GLU A 40 -2.77 15.54 -0.36
C GLU A 40 -2.54 15.28 -1.85
N LEU A 41 -1.44 14.57 -2.16
CA LEU A 41 -1.23 14.01 -3.49
C LEU A 41 -2.21 12.87 -3.75
N SER A 42 -2.76 12.83 -4.97
CA SER A 42 -3.46 11.64 -5.45
C SER A 42 -2.50 10.46 -5.59
N LEU A 43 -3.02 9.23 -5.57
CA LEU A 43 -2.23 8.00 -5.75
C LEU A 43 -1.36 8.04 -7.01
N GLN A 44 -1.90 8.49 -8.14
CA GLN A 44 -1.16 8.64 -9.39
C GLN A 44 0.04 9.59 -9.27
N LYS A 45 -0.10 10.67 -8.50
CA LYS A 45 1.00 11.62 -8.29
C LYS A 45 2.02 11.08 -7.29
N LYS A 46 1.58 10.36 -6.25
CA LYS A 46 2.47 9.59 -5.36
C LYS A 46 3.30 8.56 -6.15
N LEU A 47 2.68 7.83 -7.08
CA LEU A 47 3.37 6.88 -7.97
C LEU A 47 4.44 7.57 -8.84
N LEU A 48 4.11 8.73 -9.42
CA LEU A 48 5.06 9.49 -10.23
C LEU A 48 6.26 9.97 -9.40
N VAL A 49 6.02 10.54 -8.23
CA VAL A 49 7.08 10.95 -7.28
C VAL A 49 7.95 9.75 -6.92
N TRP A 50 7.31 8.63 -6.55
CA TRP A 50 7.98 7.40 -6.18
C TRP A 50 8.84 6.80 -7.30
N LYS A 51 8.33 6.83 -8.54
CA LYS A 51 9.05 6.39 -9.73
C LYS A 51 10.38 7.12 -9.87
N ARG A 52 10.37 8.44 -9.64
CA ARG A 52 11.54 9.32 -9.79
C ARG A 52 12.55 9.19 -8.66
N LEU A 53 12.10 9.01 -7.42
CA LEU A 53 13.00 8.87 -6.26
C LEU A 53 13.85 7.60 -6.32
N GLY A 54 13.39 6.57 -7.05
CA GLY A 54 14.15 5.33 -7.21
C GLY A 54 14.28 4.48 -5.94
N ARG A 55 13.46 4.74 -4.91
CA ARG A 55 13.49 4.04 -3.61
C ARG A 55 12.96 2.61 -3.67
N GLU A 56 13.28 1.81 -2.67
CA GLU A 56 12.75 0.44 -2.53
C GLU A 56 11.34 0.45 -1.97
N LEU A 57 10.47 -0.41 -2.52
CA LEU A 57 9.13 -0.58 -2.00
C LEU A 57 9.20 -1.47 -0.75
N ASP A 58 9.39 -0.86 0.40
CA ASP A 58 9.30 -1.49 1.71
C ASP A 58 7.93 -1.27 2.37
N ARG A 59 7.78 -1.72 3.62
CA ARG A 59 6.56 -1.55 4.42
C ARG A 59 6.21 -0.07 4.62
N GLU A 60 7.20 0.78 4.90
CA GLU A 60 6.98 2.20 5.18
C GLU A 60 6.53 2.93 3.92
N ALA A 61 7.15 2.61 2.78
CA ALA A 61 6.73 3.08 1.48
C ALA A 61 5.29 2.66 1.17
N ALA A 62 4.94 1.39 1.36
CA ALA A 62 3.60 0.88 1.10
C ALA A 62 2.53 1.57 1.98
N LEU A 63 2.82 1.81 3.27
CA LEU A 63 1.94 2.58 4.17
C LEU A 63 1.70 4.00 3.66
N ALA A 64 2.71 4.66 3.12
CA ALA A 64 2.60 6.05 2.64
C ALA A 64 1.64 6.22 1.45
N PHE A 65 1.37 5.14 0.70
CA PHE A 65 0.36 5.17 -0.36
C PHE A 65 -1.07 5.15 0.18
N LEU A 66 -1.29 4.62 1.37
CA LEU A 66 -2.62 4.58 1.98
C LEU A 66 -3.07 6.00 2.40
N PRO A 67 -4.40 6.22 2.56
CA PRO A 67 -4.90 7.40 3.26
C PRO A 67 -4.32 7.46 4.69
N ALA A 68 -3.93 8.65 5.17
CA ALA A 68 -3.24 8.79 6.46
C ALA A 68 -4.00 8.11 7.62
N LYS A 69 -5.30 8.38 7.75
CA LYS A 69 -6.16 7.75 8.76
C LYS A 69 -6.19 6.22 8.67
N ALA A 70 -6.14 5.67 7.46
CA ALA A 70 -6.13 4.23 7.25
C ALA A 70 -4.78 3.61 7.64
N ALA A 71 -3.68 4.28 7.28
CA ALA A 71 -2.33 3.86 7.68
C ALA A 71 -2.18 3.88 9.21
N ASP A 72 -2.61 4.95 9.87
CA ASP A 72 -2.54 5.11 11.32
C ASP A 72 -3.34 4.00 12.03
N GLU A 73 -4.54 3.71 11.56
CA GLU A 73 -5.38 2.67 12.15
C GLU A 73 -4.78 1.26 11.96
N LEU A 74 -4.23 0.97 10.79
CA LEU A 74 -3.54 -0.29 10.53
C LEU A 74 -2.33 -0.49 11.45
N VAL A 75 -1.51 0.55 11.62
CA VAL A 75 -0.38 0.55 12.56
C VAL A 75 -0.87 0.32 13.99
N ARG A 76 -1.90 1.05 14.43
CA ARG A 76 -2.49 0.91 15.77
C ARG A 76 -2.99 -0.51 16.04
N LEU A 77 -3.70 -1.11 15.09
CA LEU A 77 -4.21 -2.48 15.20
C LEU A 77 -3.08 -3.50 15.27
N HIS A 78 -2.04 -3.33 14.47
CA HIS A 78 -0.87 -4.21 14.52
C HIS A 78 -0.14 -4.13 15.86
N GLU A 79 0.08 -2.93 16.38
CA GLU A 79 0.69 -2.74 17.70
C GLU A 79 -0.17 -3.29 18.85
N ALA A 80 -1.50 -3.17 18.74
CA ALA A 80 -2.42 -3.79 19.69
C ALA A 80 -2.34 -5.32 19.63
N SER A 81 -2.29 -5.89 18.43
CA SER A 81 -2.14 -7.34 18.23
C SER A 81 -0.83 -7.86 18.84
N LEU A 82 0.30 -7.22 18.53
CA LEU A 82 1.62 -7.58 19.09
C LEU A 82 1.63 -7.57 20.61
N ARG A 83 0.94 -6.60 21.25
CA ARG A 83 0.81 -6.53 22.71
C ARG A 83 -0.09 -7.61 23.29
N SER A 84 -1.14 -8.01 22.58
CA SER A 84 -2.14 -8.95 23.08
C SER A 84 -1.70 -10.42 22.98
N GLY A 85 -0.66 -10.73 22.20
CA GLY A 85 -0.27 -12.12 21.89
C GLY A 85 -1.34 -12.93 21.14
N ARG A 86 -2.50 -12.33 20.81
CA ARG A 86 -3.56 -12.96 20.01
C ARG A 86 -3.11 -13.02 18.56
N HIS A 87 -2.57 -14.17 18.20
CA HIS A 87 -2.59 -14.66 16.83
C HIS A 87 -3.80 -15.60 16.72
N ASP A 88 -5.01 -15.07 16.56
CA ASP A 88 -6.17 -15.91 16.19
C ASP A 88 -5.83 -16.58 14.84
N SER A 89 -5.43 -17.85 14.93
CA SER A 89 -4.75 -18.58 13.87
C SER A 89 -5.70 -19.55 13.19
N GLU A 90 -6.48 -19.10 12.21
CA GLU A 90 -7.22 -20.04 11.36
C GLU A 90 -7.12 -19.76 9.87
N LEU A 91 -6.63 -18.57 9.47
CA LEU A 91 -6.48 -18.22 8.06
C LEU A 91 -5.00 -18.01 7.73
N THR A 92 -4.37 -19.04 7.15
CA THR A 92 -3.07 -18.90 6.49
C THR A 92 -3.22 -18.02 5.27
N PRO A 93 -2.28 -17.09 4.98
CA PRO A 93 -2.26 -16.35 3.73
C PRO A 93 -2.00 -17.33 2.58
N LYS A 94 -3.07 -17.88 1.99
CA LYS A 94 -2.99 -18.57 0.71
C LYS A 94 -3.49 -17.59 -0.34
N GLU A 95 -2.55 -17.18 -1.18
CA GLU A 95 -2.79 -16.52 -2.45
C GLU A 95 -3.32 -15.08 -2.32
N ARG A 96 -3.07 -14.29 -3.37
CA ARG A 96 -3.24 -12.83 -3.41
C ARG A 96 -4.58 -12.38 -2.82
N VAL A 97 -4.48 -11.44 -1.87
CA VAL A 97 -5.58 -10.66 -1.27
C VAL A 97 -6.09 -9.61 -2.28
N ASP A 98 -6.29 -10.01 -3.54
CA ASP A 98 -6.80 -9.12 -4.58
C ASP A 98 -8.34 -9.12 -4.61
N ASP A 99 -8.97 -10.07 -3.89
CA ASP A 99 -10.40 -10.26 -3.84
C ASP A 99 -10.95 -10.20 -2.41
N TRP A 100 -11.26 -8.98 -1.99
CA TRP A 100 -11.90 -8.69 -0.71
C TRP A 100 -13.26 -9.41 -0.54
N THR A 101 -13.90 -9.82 -1.64
CA THR A 101 -15.13 -10.62 -1.59
C THR A 101 -14.82 -12.05 -1.18
N ASN A 102 -13.78 -12.67 -1.76
CA ASN A 102 -13.33 -13.99 -1.32
C ASN A 102 -12.83 -13.96 0.13
N ASP A 103 -12.23 -12.85 0.56
CA ASP A 103 -11.82 -12.69 1.95
C ASP A 103 -12.99 -12.63 2.92
N LEU A 104 -14.08 -11.98 2.53
CA LEU A 104 -15.32 -11.97 3.29
C LEU A 104 -15.95 -13.37 3.37
N ILE A 105 -15.98 -14.08 2.24
CA ILE A 105 -16.48 -15.47 2.16
C ILE A 105 -15.64 -16.38 3.06
N ALA A 106 -14.31 -16.32 2.94
CA ALA A 106 -13.41 -17.11 3.76
C ALA A 106 -13.53 -16.78 5.26
N LEU A 107 -13.69 -15.50 5.61
CA LEU A 107 -13.91 -15.09 7.00
C LEU A 107 -15.24 -15.62 7.54
N ARG A 108 -16.32 -15.53 6.74
CA ARG A 108 -17.63 -16.06 7.09
C ARG A 108 -17.58 -17.57 7.31
N ASP A 109 -17.01 -18.29 6.35
CA ASP A 109 -16.97 -19.75 6.34
C ASP A 109 -16.08 -20.29 7.47
N ALA A 110 -14.92 -19.67 7.72
CA ALA A 110 -14.04 -20.02 8.83
C ALA A 110 -14.71 -19.85 10.20
N ARG A 111 -15.62 -18.88 10.33
CA ARG A 111 -16.34 -18.60 11.59
C ARG A 111 -17.72 -19.26 11.66
N GLY A 112 -18.12 -20.02 10.64
CA GLY A 112 -19.44 -20.63 10.56
C GLY A 112 -20.60 -19.63 10.59
N MET A 113 -20.37 -18.40 10.11
CA MET A 113 -21.36 -17.31 10.14
C MET A 113 -22.29 -17.37 8.92
N THR A 114 -23.49 -16.83 9.06
CA THR A 114 -24.36 -16.43 7.94
C THR A 114 -23.96 -15.06 7.40
N ASP A 115 -24.43 -14.70 6.21
CA ASP A 115 -24.21 -13.35 5.65
C ASP A 115 -24.82 -12.26 6.55
N ALA A 116 -25.94 -12.54 7.21
CA ALA A 116 -26.56 -11.61 8.15
C ALA A 116 -25.69 -11.37 9.39
N GLU A 117 -25.11 -12.43 9.95
CA GLU A 117 -24.19 -12.35 11.09
C GLU A 117 -22.88 -11.67 10.72
N LEU A 118 -22.31 -11.97 9.55
CA LEU A 118 -21.13 -11.29 9.03
C LEU A 118 -21.39 -9.78 8.82
N ALA A 119 -22.56 -9.42 8.28
CA ALA A 119 -22.94 -8.03 8.10
C ALA A 119 -23.04 -7.30 9.45
N ALA A 120 -23.66 -7.94 10.45
CA ALA A 120 -23.76 -7.40 11.81
C ALA A 120 -22.38 -7.24 12.47
N ASP A 121 -21.50 -8.25 12.36
CA ASP A 121 -20.13 -8.19 12.88
C ASP A 121 -19.32 -7.05 12.23
N LEU A 122 -19.48 -6.86 10.92
CA LEU A 122 -18.83 -5.76 10.20
C LEU A 122 -19.53 -4.40 10.38
N GLY A 123 -20.66 -4.34 11.09
CA GLY A 123 -21.46 -3.13 11.28
C GLY A 123 -21.93 -2.53 9.96
N VAL A 124 -22.47 -3.36 9.07
CA VAL A 124 -23.07 -2.97 7.78
C VAL A 124 -24.45 -3.61 7.62
N SER A 125 -25.25 -3.10 6.70
CA SER A 125 -26.53 -3.76 6.36
C SER A 125 -26.28 -5.02 5.53
N GLY A 126 -27.15 -6.03 5.67
CA GLY A 126 -27.09 -7.23 4.83
C GLY A 126 -27.20 -6.91 3.33
N ALA A 127 -27.99 -5.89 2.96
CA ALA A 127 -28.08 -5.42 1.58
C ALA A 127 -26.74 -4.87 1.06
N TYR A 128 -26.00 -4.12 1.87
CA TYR A 128 -24.66 -3.64 1.52
C TYR A 128 -23.67 -4.81 1.38
N LEU A 129 -23.69 -5.77 2.30
CA LEU A 129 -22.83 -6.94 2.18
C LEU A 129 -23.13 -7.73 0.90
N SER A 130 -24.41 -7.93 0.56
CA SER A 130 -24.83 -8.61 -0.66
C SER A 130 -24.35 -7.91 -1.94
N THR A 131 -24.36 -6.57 -1.99
CA THR A 131 -23.83 -5.82 -3.15
C THR A 131 -22.31 -5.91 -3.25
N VAL A 132 -21.59 -6.00 -2.12
CA VAL A 132 -20.15 -6.28 -2.11
C VAL A 132 -19.85 -7.69 -2.59
N LEU A 133 -20.54 -8.70 -2.04
CA LEU A 133 -20.34 -10.11 -2.39
C LEU A 133 -20.70 -10.41 -3.87
N SER A 134 -21.59 -9.62 -4.47
CA SER A 134 -21.89 -9.69 -5.91
C SER A 134 -20.93 -8.87 -6.79
N GLY A 135 -19.89 -8.27 -6.21
CA GLY A 135 -18.88 -7.49 -6.95
C GLY A 135 -19.38 -6.14 -7.47
N LYS A 136 -20.58 -5.70 -7.09
CA LYS A 136 -21.17 -4.44 -7.55
C LYS A 136 -20.57 -3.22 -6.86
N VAL A 137 -20.07 -3.40 -5.63
CA VAL A 137 -19.50 -2.32 -4.81
C VAL A 137 -18.22 -2.80 -4.16
N HIS A 138 -17.18 -1.95 -4.14
CA HIS A 138 -15.95 -2.22 -3.42
C HIS A 138 -16.07 -1.84 -1.93
N LEU A 139 -15.41 -2.61 -1.06
CA LEU A 139 -15.30 -2.26 0.36
C LEU A 139 -14.56 -0.94 0.55
N SER A 140 -15.11 -0.09 1.40
CA SER A 140 -14.41 1.10 1.88
C SER A 140 -13.21 0.73 2.75
N TRP A 141 -12.25 1.65 2.86
CA TRP A 141 -11.04 1.49 3.68
C TRP A 141 -11.32 1.01 5.11
N ASN A 142 -12.28 1.64 5.79
CA ASN A 142 -12.64 1.27 7.15
C ASN A 142 -13.14 -0.18 7.26
N LYS A 143 -13.85 -0.68 6.23
CA LYS A 143 -14.37 -2.05 6.22
C LYS A 143 -13.29 -3.05 5.83
N LYS A 144 -12.39 -2.71 4.89
CA LYS A 144 -11.18 -3.51 4.61
C LYS A 144 -10.33 -3.68 5.88
N ILE A 145 -10.13 -2.60 6.64
CA ILE A 145 -9.42 -2.63 7.93
C ILE A 145 -10.16 -3.50 8.94
N ALA A 146 -11.50 -3.41 9.02
CA ALA A 146 -12.30 -4.23 9.92
C ALA A 146 -12.22 -5.74 9.60
N VAL A 147 -12.26 -6.10 8.31
CA VAL A 147 -12.09 -7.49 7.83
C VAL A 147 -10.66 -7.97 8.11
N TRP A 148 -9.67 -7.16 7.76
CA TRP A 148 -8.27 -7.45 8.01
C TRP A 148 -7.97 -7.63 9.49
N GLY A 149 -8.54 -6.77 10.35
CA GLY A 149 -8.41 -6.85 11.80
C GLY A 149 -9.00 -8.12 12.42
N ARG A 150 -9.68 -8.96 11.63
CA ARG A 150 -10.25 -10.26 12.03
C ARG A 150 -9.51 -11.45 11.42
N ARG A 151 -8.53 -11.21 10.54
CA ARG A 151 -7.66 -12.22 9.91
C ARG A 151 -6.23 -12.08 10.45
N LYS A 152 -5.40 -13.10 10.22
CA LYS A 152 -4.02 -13.17 10.72
C LYS A 152 -3.25 -11.88 10.39
N TYR A 153 -2.74 -11.23 11.43
CA TYR A 153 -2.12 -9.91 11.35
C TYR A 153 -0.70 -9.97 10.77
N ASP A 154 -0.48 -9.36 9.61
CA ASP A 154 0.83 -8.85 9.24
C ASP A 154 0.72 -7.50 8.53
N LEU A 155 1.52 -6.52 8.95
CA LEU A 155 1.73 -5.30 8.16
C LEU A 155 2.91 -5.51 7.22
N SER A 156 2.97 -6.69 6.58
CA SER A 156 3.95 -6.90 5.54
C SER A 156 3.66 -5.99 4.36
N ARG A 157 4.68 -5.73 3.56
CA ARG A 157 4.54 -4.96 2.32
C ARG A 157 3.44 -5.55 1.43
N ASP A 158 3.42 -6.87 1.26
CA ASP A 158 2.50 -7.53 0.34
C ASP A 158 1.04 -7.38 0.80
N THR A 159 0.79 -7.45 2.11
CA THR A 159 -0.52 -7.19 2.69
C THR A 159 -0.95 -5.73 2.52
N LEU A 160 -0.03 -4.77 2.69
CA LEU A 160 -0.32 -3.35 2.46
C LEU A 160 -0.62 -3.04 0.98
N LEU A 161 -0.03 -3.78 0.05
CA LEU A 161 -0.32 -3.62 -1.38
C LEU A 161 -1.74 -4.09 -1.74
N ALA A 162 -2.27 -5.10 -1.07
CA ALA A 162 -3.64 -5.61 -1.27
C ALA A 162 -4.74 -4.60 -0.91
N PHE A 163 -4.40 -3.63 -0.07
CA PHE A 163 -5.29 -2.55 0.29
C PHE A 163 -5.47 -1.53 -0.84
N LEU A 164 -4.45 -1.36 -1.69
CA LEU A 164 -4.44 -0.41 -2.80
C LEU A 164 -5.31 -0.90 -3.97
N PRO A 165 -5.75 0.02 -4.86
CA PRO A 165 -6.31 -0.37 -6.15
C PRO A 165 -5.35 -1.28 -6.92
N VAL A 166 -5.88 -2.29 -7.61
CA VAL A 166 -5.11 -3.34 -8.29
C VAL A 166 -4.10 -2.76 -9.26
N GLU A 167 -4.47 -1.69 -9.97
CA GLU A 167 -3.61 -1.00 -10.94
C GLU A 167 -2.42 -0.34 -10.23
N THR A 168 -2.67 0.31 -9.09
CA THR A 168 -1.63 0.97 -8.28
C THR A 168 -0.68 -0.06 -7.69
N ALA A 169 -1.21 -1.13 -7.11
CA ALA A 169 -0.41 -2.22 -6.55
C ALA A 169 0.45 -2.90 -7.62
N SER A 170 -0.13 -3.20 -8.77
CA SER A 170 0.56 -3.82 -9.91
C SER A 170 1.69 -2.94 -10.45
N GLU A 171 1.45 -1.64 -10.57
CA GLU A 171 2.48 -0.68 -11.01
C GLU A 171 3.64 -0.59 -10.01
N LEU A 172 3.36 -0.51 -8.72
CA LEU A 172 4.39 -0.52 -7.67
C LEU A 172 5.25 -1.78 -7.71
N ILE A 173 4.61 -2.95 -7.82
CA ILE A 173 5.30 -4.24 -7.93
C ILE A 173 6.17 -4.29 -9.19
N ALA A 174 5.65 -3.80 -10.32
CA ALA A 174 6.39 -3.77 -11.58
C ALA A 174 7.64 -2.87 -11.49
N MET A 175 7.50 -1.69 -10.87
CA MET A 175 8.61 -0.77 -10.63
C MET A 175 9.68 -1.40 -9.72
N ASP A 176 9.27 -2.00 -8.61
CA ASP A 176 10.19 -2.63 -7.66
C ASP A 176 10.96 -3.80 -8.29
N ARG A 177 10.26 -4.67 -9.04
CA ARG A 177 10.89 -5.75 -9.82
C ARG A 177 11.89 -5.23 -10.85
N ALA A 178 11.54 -4.17 -11.57
CA ALA A 178 12.44 -3.57 -12.55
C ALA A 178 13.71 -3.02 -11.89
N ARG A 179 13.60 -2.43 -10.70
CA ARG A 179 14.75 -1.97 -9.90
C ARG A 179 15.60 -3.15 -9.42
N GLY A 180 14.97 -4.19 -8.88
CA GLY A 180 15.65 -5.42 -8.47
C GLY A 180 16.49 -6.03 -9.60
N ARG A 181 15.94 -6.11 -10.82
CA ARG A 181 16.68 -6.57 -12.01
C ARG A 181 17.87 -5.67 -12.34
N LYS A 182 17.72 -4.34 -12.30
CA LYS A 182 18.82 -3.40 -12.54
C LYS A 182 19.94 -3.53 -11.52
N ARG A 183 19.60 -3.71 -10.23
CA ARG A 183 20.59 -3.95 -9.16
C ARG A 183 21.33 -5.27 -9.38
N ALA A 184 20.61 -6.36 -9.64
CA ALA A 184 21.21 -7.66 -9.91
C ALA A 184 22.17 -7.59 -11.10
N ALA A 185 21.78 -6.93 -12.20
CA ALA A 185 22.65 -6.73 -13.36
C ALA A 185 23.92 -5.92 -13.01
N ARG A 186 23.80 -4.85 -12.20
CA ARG A 186 24.94 -4.04 -11.76
C ARG A 186 25.89 -4.81 -10.83
N LEU A 187 25.36 -5.67 -9.97
CA LEU A 187 26.16 -6.51 -9.09
C LEU A 187 26.89 -7.60 -9.90
N ALA A 188 26.22 -8.18 -10.90
CA ALA A 188 26.83 -9.16 -11.79
C ALA A 188 27.99 -8.55 -12.61
N THR A 189 27.82 -7.35 -13.16
CA THR A 189 28.92 -6.66 -13.87
C THR A 189 30.07 -6.26 -12.93
N ALA A 190 29.77 -5.82 -11.72
CA ALA A 190 30.79 -5.52 -10.71
C ALA A 190 31.56 -6.79 -10.26
N ALA A 191 30.88 -7.93 -10.14
CA ALA A 191 31.52 -9.21 -9.80
C ALA A 191 32.40 -9.74 -10.95
N ALA A 192 31.98 -9.58 -12.20
CA ALA A 192 32.75 -9.95 -13.38
C ALA A 192 34.04 -9.11 -13.55
N ASN A 193 34.02 -7.86 -13.07
CA ASN A 193 35.15 -6.93 -13.14
C ASN A 193 36.03 -6.92 -11.88
N LYS A 194 35.80 -7.82 -10.90
CA LYS A 194 36.73 -7.95 -9.77
C LYS A 194 38.03 -8.61 -10.27
N PRO A 195 39.20 -7.96 -10.12
CA PRO A 195 40.47 -8.59 -10.45
C PRO A 195 40.62 -9.84 -9.58
N GLN A 196 40.93 -10.98 -10.22
CA GLN A 196 41.35 -12.18 -9.51
C GLN A 196 42.56 -11.80 -8.65
N GLN A 197 42.38 -11.76 -7.33
CA GLN A 197 43.51 -11.78 -6.42
C GLN A 197 44.15 -13.16 -6.61
N VAL A 198 45.22 -13.17 -7.41
CA VAL A 198 46.09 -14.33 -7.59
C VAL A 198 46.72 -14.63 -6.21
N PRO A 199 46.64 -15.88 -5.72
CA PRO A 199 47.23 -16.26 -4.44
C PRO A 199 48.76 -16.13 -4.43
#